data_AF-A0A1C6H8J4-F1
#
_entry.id   AF-A0A1C6H8J4-F1
#
_cell.length_a   1.000
_cell.length_b   1.000
_cell.length_c   1.000
_cell.angle_alpha   90.00
_cell.angle_beta   90.00
_cell.angle_gamma   90.00
#
_symmetry.space_group_name_H-M   'P 1'
#
loop_
_entity.id
_entity.type
_entity.pdbx_description
1 polymer ?
#
loop_
_entity_poly.entity_id
_entity_poly.type
_entity_poly.pdbx_seq_one_letter_code
_entity_poly.pdbx_strand_id
1 'polypeptide(L)' 'MEEKKVWLEVPRFTGENVPVNVAARVMKKDPQFVRQGIIQGLLTFGVAFKKDGSSQYDYYISPMKFWQETGYVYDGIEV' A
#
# COMPACT_ATOMS: atom_id res chain seq x y z
N MET A 1 17.07 -3.49 -33.86
CA MET A 1 17.46 -3.84 -32.48
C MET A 1 16.44 -4.85 -31.99
N GLU A 2 16.84 -6.05 -31.59
CA GLU A 2 15.92 -7.03 -30.99
C GLU A 2 15.39 -6.49 -29.66
N GLU A 3 14.07 -6.52 -29.48
CA GLU A 3 13.43 -6.22 -28.20
C GLU A 3 13.83 -7.29 -27.18
N LYS A 4 14.64 -6.90 -26.19
CA LYS A 4 14.97 -7.77 -25.06
C LYS A 4 13.76 -7.86 -24.14
N LYS A 5 13.15 -9.03 -24.05
CA LYS A 5 12.12 -9.33 -23.04
C LYS A 5 12.77 -9.44 -21.66
N VAL A 6 12.29 -8.67 -20.71
CA VAL A 6 12.66 -8.76 -19.29
C VAL A 6 11.54 -9.45 -18.55
N TRP A 7 11.88 -10.45 -17.74
CA TRP A 7 10.95 -11.13 -16.85
C TRP A 7 11.20 -10.67 -15.43
N LEU A 8 10.12 -10.40 -14.70
CA LEU A 8 10.16 -10.03 -13.29
C LEU A 8 9.47 -11.12 -12.49
N GLU A 9 10.16 -11.67 -11.50
CA GLU A 9 9.54 -12.56 -10.53
C GLU A 9 8.68 -11.74 -9.57
N VAL A 10 7.39 -12.06 -9.52
CA VAL A 10 6.44 -11.41 -8.61
C VAL A 10 6.53 -12.11 -7.25
N PRO A 11 6.76 -11.38 -6.15
CA PRO A 11 6.75 -11.96 -4.81
C PRO A 11 5.42 -12.61 -4.47
N ARG A 12 5.44 -13.58 -3.56
CA ARG A 12 4.21 -14.12 -3.00
C ARG A 12 3.61 -13.10 -2.02
N PHE A 13 2.37 -12.70 -2.26
CA PHE A 13 1.61 -11.85 -1.34
C PHE A 13 0.66 -12.70 -0.50
N THR A 14 0.46 -12.34 0.77
CA THR A 14 -0.47 -13.04 1.67
C THR A 14 -1.94 -12.81 1.29
N GLY A 15 -2.22 -11.73 0.57
CA GLY A 15 -3.59 -11.28 0.25
C GLY A 15 -4.21 -10.42 1.35
N GLU A 16 -3.51 -10.23 2.47
CA GLU A 16 -3.96 -9.40 3.59
C GLU A 16 -3.83 -7.90 3.29
N ASN A 17 -4.41 -7.07 4.14
CA ASN A 17 -4.22 -5.62 4.10
C ASN A 17 -2.84 -5.24 4.66
N VAL A 18 -2.09 -4.36 3.99
CA VAL A 18 -0.91 -3.75 4.61
C VAL A 18 -1.38 -2.70 5.63
N PRO A 19 -1.00 -2.79 6.93
CA PRO A 19 -1.40 -1.79 7.90
C PRO A 19 -0.82 -0.40 7.55
N VAL A 20 -1.59 0.66 7.81
CA VAL A 20 -1.14 2.05 7.58
C VAL A 20 0.19 2.34 8.29
N ASN A 21 0.38 1.79 9.50
CA ASN A 21 1.62 1.98 10.25
C ASN A 21 2.83 1.29 9.59
N VAL A 22 2.63 0.12 8.98
CA VAL A 22 3.67 -0.56 8.19
C VAL A 22 4.02 0.29 6.97
N ALA A 23 3.01 0.76 6.23
CA ALA A 23 3.23 1.62 5.07
C ALA A 23 3.97 2.91 5.44
N ALA A 24 3.58 3.56 6.53
CA ALA A 24 4.22 4.77 7.04
C ALA A 24 5.69 4.54 7.42
N ARG A 25 5.98 3.44 8.10
CA ARG A 25 7.35 3.03 8.48
C ARG A 25 8.23 2.80 7.25
N VAL A 26 7.72 2.07 6.25
CA VAL A 26 8.43 1.79 4.99
C VAL A 26 8.73 3.08 4.23
N MET A 27 7.75 3.98 4.15
CA MET A 27 7.91 5.27 3.46
C MET A 27 8.73 6.30 4.25
N LYS A 28 9.06 6.02 5.52
CA LYS A 28 9.64 6.97 6.48
C LYS A 28 8.82 8.26 6.57
N LYS A 29 7.51 8.11 6.69
CA LYS A 29 6.55 9.19 6.81
C LYS A 29 5.68 9.00 8.04
N ASP A 30 5.00 10.07 8.44
CA ASP A 30 3.97 10.02 9.46
C ASP A 30 2.75 9.19 8.96
N PRO A 31 2.08 8.39 9.80
CA PRO A 31 0.87 7.67 9.41
C PRO A 31 -0.23 8.56 8.82
N GLN A 32 -0.33 9.81 9.26
CA GLN A 32 -1.29 10.78 8.71
C GLN A 32 -0.98 11.17 7.27
N PHE A 33 0.30 11.20 6.87
CA PHE A 33 0.67 11.40 5.47
C PHE A 33 0.10 10.28 4.59
N VAL A 34 0.21 9.02 5.03
CA VAL A 34 -0.33 7.87 4.29
C VAL A 34 -1.86 7.95 4.21
N ARG A 35 -2.54 8.23 5.34
CA ARG A 35 -4.00 8.36 5.37
C ARG A 35 -4.50 9.46 4.43
N GLN A 36 -3.93 10.65 4.52
CA GLN A 36 -4.33 11.79 3.70
C GLN A 36 -3.97 11.57 2.22
N GLY A 37 -2.82 10.97 1.93
CA GLY A 37 -2.42 10.63 0.58
C GLY A 37 -3.39 9.64 -0.09
N ILE A 38 -3.89 8.65 0.65
CA ILE A 38 -4.91 7.72 0.14
C ILE A 38 -6.25 8.45 -0.05
N ILE A 39 -6.71 9.25 0.92
CA ILE A 39 -7.98 10.00 0.82
C ILE A 39 -7.98 10.95 -0.39
N GLN A 40 -6.85 11.60 -0.66
CA GLN A 40 -6.70 12.54 -1.78
C GLN A 40 -6.41 11.84 -3.12
N GLY A 41 -6.23 10.52 -3.13
CA GLY A 41 -5.87 9.76 -4.34
C GLY A 41 -4.43 9.95 -4.82
N LEU A 42 -3.55 10.53 -4.00
CA LEU A 42 -2.13 10.70 -4.30
C LEU A 42 -1.34 9.41 -4.14
N LEU A 43 -1.74 8.55 -3.20
CA LEU A 43 -1.14 7.23 -2.98
C LEU A 43 -2.05 6.16 -3.55
N THR A 44 -1.69 5.63 -4.72
CA THR A 44 -2.56 4.77 -5.54
C THR A 44 -2.59 3.31 -5.09
N PHE A 45 -1.75 2.95 -4.13
CA PHE A 45 -1.70 1.63 -3.53
C PHE A 45 -2.84 1.32 -2.55
N GLY A 46 -3.61 2.33 -2.13
CA GLY A 46 -4.65 2.18 -1.12
C GLY A 46 -6.01 2.76 -1.49
N VAL A 47 -7.00 2.41 -0.69
CA VAL A 47 -8.37 2.91 -0.74
C VAL A 47 -8.75 3.36 0.67
N ALA A 48 -9.41 4.50 0.78
CA ALA A 48 -10.05 4.96 2.00
C ALA A 48 -11.56 4.89 1.84
N PHE A 49 -12.22 4.27 2.81
CA PHE A 49 -13.68 4.19 2.87
C PHE A 49 -14.17 4.93 4.11
N LYS A 50 -15.16 5.81 3.92
CA LYS A 50 -15.83 6.50 5.02
C LYS A 50 -17.29 6.12 5.02
N LYS A 51 -17.75 5.49 6.09
CA LYS A 51 -19.18 5.22 6.28
C LYS A 51 -19.94 6.53 6.48
N ASP A 52 -21.14 6.60 5.91
CA ASP A 52 -22.00 7.78 6.07
C ASP A 52 -22.30 8.06 7.55
N GLY A 53 -22.27 9.33 7.94
CA GLY A 53 -22.38 9.78 9.33
C GLY A 53 -21.19 9.47 10.25
N SER A 54 -20.13 8.79 9.77
CA SER A 54 -18.92 8.53 10.57
C SER A 54 -17.91 9.67 10.46
N SER A 55 -17.10 9.87 11.49
CA SER A 55 -15.87 10.69 11.41
C SER A 55 -14.62 9.86 11.07
N GLN A 56 -14.73 8.54 11.15
CA GLN A 56 -13.63 7.59 10.96
C GLN A 56 -13.61 7.03 9.55
N TYR A 57 -12.39 6.72 9.10
CA TYR A 57 -12.12 6.07 7.82
C TYR A 57 -11.55 4.68 8.06
N ASP A 58 -11.99 3.73 7.24
CA ASP A 58 -11.35 2.44 7.06
C ASP A 58 -10.38 2.54 5.89
N TYR A 59 -9.25 1.84 5.99
CA TYR A 59 -8.21 1.85 4.97
C TYR A 59 -7.91 0.43 4.52
N TYR A 60 -7.78 0.26 3.21
CA TYR A 60 -7.24 -0.93 2.59
C TYR A 60 -6.03 -0.54 1.74
N ILE A 61 -4.88 -1.17 1.96
CA ILE A 61 -3.66 -1.04 1.17
C ILE A 61 -3.38 -2.39 0.53
N SER A 62 -3.35 -2.40 -0.80
CA SER A 62 -3.04 -3.59 -1.59
C SER A 62 -1.55 -3.94 -1.47
N PRO A 63 -1.17 -5.14 -1.00
CA PRO A 63 0.23 -5.55 -0.93
C PRO A 63 0.94 -5.50 -2.28
N MET A 64 0.25 -5.90 -3.34
CA MET A 64 0.81 -5.90 -4.70
C MET A 64 1.12 -4.49 -5.18
N LYS A 65 0.18 -3.55 -5.05
CA LYS A 65 0.41 -2.16 -5.48
C LYS A 65 1.44 -1.47 -4.60
N PHE A 66 1.40 -1.73 -3.30
CA PHE A 66 2.38 -1.18 -2.36
C PHE A 66 3.79 -1.65 -2.71
N TRP A 67 3.98 -2.93 -3.05
CA TRP A 67 5.24 -3.46 -3.56
C TRP A 67 5.65 -2.82 -4.89
N GLN A 68 4.73 -2.65 -5.84
CA GLN A 68 5.04 -2.01 -7.13
C GLN A 68 5.56 -0.58 -6.96
N GLU A 69 5.03 0.17 -5.99
CA GLU A 69 5.41 1.57 -5.77
C GLU A 69 6.63 1.73 -4.85
N THR A 70 6.85 0.80 -3.90
CA THR A 70 7.87 0.95 -2.84
C THR A 70 8.98 -0.10 -2.86
N GLY A 71 8.78 -1.22 -3.55
CA GLY A 71 9.64 -2.40 -3.50
C GLY A 71 9.49 -3.25 -2.24
N TYR A 72 8.63 -2.86 -1.28
CA TYR A 72 8.47 -3.59 -0.03
C TYR A 72 7.45 -4.73 -0.15
N VAL A 73 7.82 -5.92 0.33
CA VAL A 73 6.94 -7.08 0.41
C VAL A 73 6.42 -7.21 1.83
N TYR A 74 5.11 -7.09 2.01
CA TYR A 74 4.46 -7.36 3.30
C TYR A 74 4.16 -8.86 3.44
N ASP A 75 4.62 -9.45 4.54
CA ASP A 75 4.54 -10.88 4.83
C ASP A 75 3.51 -11.26 5.89
N GLY A 76 2.69 -10.30 6.34
CA GLY A 76 1.65 -10.52 7.36
C GLY A 76 2.16 -10.45 8.80
N ILE A 77 3.46 -10.23 9.02
CA ILE A 77 4.02 -10.17 10.37
C ILE A 77 3.98 -8.71 10.86
N GLU A 78 3.11 -8.42 11.82
CA GLU A 78 3.20 -7.18 12.59
C GLU A 78 4.37 -7.31 13.59
N VAL A 79 5.42 -6.49 13.40
CA VAL A 79 6.55 -6.31 14.32
C VAL A 79 6.42 -5.05 15.13
#